data_AF-A0A5C6CNN4-F1
#
_entry.id   AF-A0A5C6CNN4-F1
#
_cell.length_a   1.000
_cell.length_b   1.000
_cell.length_c   1.000
_cell.angle_alpha   90.00
_cell.angle_beta   90.00
_cell.angle_gamma   90.00
#
_symmetry.space_group_name_H-M   'P 1'
#
loop_
_entity.id
_entity.type
_entity.pdbx_description
1 polymer ?
#
loop_
_entity_poly.entity_id
_entity_poly.type
_entity_poly.pdbx_seq_one_letter_code
_entity_poly.pdbx_strand_id
1 'polypeptide(L)' 'MYTDDSKECLSGGAIDDLHRVAAALEALELQMSVLSVKMHYDQSPHSPQAMELTRKVAEIHRQLDNVLTFGS' A
#
# COMPACT_ATOMS: atom_id res chain seq x y z
N MET A 1 -14.31 -28.96 19.79
CA MET A 1 -14.73 -27.56 19.94
C MET A 1 -13.48 -26.72 19.74
N TYR A 2 -13.37 -26.02 18.62
CA TYR A 2 -12.27 -25.07 18.40
C TYR A 2 -12.70 -23.75 19.05
N THR A 3 -12.18 -23.47 20.25
CA THR A 3 -12.16 -22.11 20.78
C THR A 3 -10.90 -21.45 20.22
N ASP A 4 -11.01 -20.87 19.04
CA ASP A 4 -10.04 -19.88 18.57
C ASP A 4 -10.74 -18.51 18.72
N ASP A 5 -10.71 -18.01 19.94
CA ASP A 5 -11.20 -16.69 20.31
C ASP A 5 -10.02 -15.73 20.48
N SER A 6 -9.01 -15.88 19.60
CA SER A 6 -7.92 -14.92 19.46
C SER A 6 -8.43 -13.72 18.65
N LYS A 7 -9.44 -13.01 19.18
CA LYS A 7 -9.68 -11.62 18.82
C LYS A 7 -8.49 -10.83 19.36
N GLU A 8 -7.39 -10.82 18.62
CA GLU A 8 -6.35 -9.82 18.78
C GLU A 8 -7.00 -8.47 18.45
N CYS A 9 -7.63 -7.85 19.46
CA CYS A 9 -7.98 -6.45 19.37
C CYS A 9 -6.68 -5.68 19.17
N LEU A 10 -6.43 -5.21 17.96
CA LEU A 10 -5.28 -4.38 17.64
C LEU A 10 -5.27 -3.21 18.63
N SER A 11 -4.16 -3.05 19.35
CA SER A 11 -4.00 -1.89 20.24
C SER A 11 -4.16 -0.60 19.43
N GLY A 12 -4.69 0.47 20.02
CA GLY A 12 -4.85 1.76 19.32
C GLY A 12 -3.54 2.25 18.67
N GLY A 13 -2.39 1.95 19.27
CA GLY A 13 -1.08 2.25 18.68
C GLY A 13 -0.78 1.48 17.39
N ALA A 14 -1.26 0.23 17.25
CA ALA A 14 -1.11 -0.55 16.02
C ALA A 14 -1.98 0.01 14.88
N ILE A 15 -3.17 0.52 15.20
CA ILE A 15 -4.03 1.20 14.21
C ILE A 15 -3.38 2.51 13.76
N ASP A 16 -2.83 3.30 14.69
CA ASP A 16 -2.08 4.52 14.36
C ASP A 16 -0.84 4.23 13.49
N ASP A 17 -0.13 3.13 13.77
CA ASP A 17 0.97 2.66 12.93
C ASP A 17 0.50 2.29 11.51
N LEU A 18 -0.62 1.60 11.38
CA LEU A 18 -1.20 1.27 10.07
C LEU A 18 -1.61 2.52 9.29
N HIS A 19 -2.17 3.53 9.96
CA HIS A 19 -2.46 4.83 9.33
C HIS A 19 -1.20 5.56 8.86
N ARG A 20 -0.11 5.52 9.65
CA ARG A 20 1.20 6.07 9.22
C ARG A 20 1.74 5.36 7.99
N VAL A 21 1.61 4.04 7.93
CA VAL A 21 2.04 3.25 6.77
C VAL A 21 1.18 3.57 5.54
N ALA A 22 -0.14 3.74 5.70
CA ALA A 22 -1.05 4.10 4.61
C ALA A 22 -0.65 5.45 3.98
N ALA A 23 -0.42 6.48 4.81
CA ALA A 23 0.04 7.78 4.33
C ALA A 23 1.40 7.71 3.62
N ALA A 24 2.32 6.88 4.12
CA ALA A 24 3.63 6.69 3.48
C ALA A 24 3.51 5.96 2.12
N LEU A 25 2.59 4.99 2.00
CA LEU A 25 2.31 4.29 0.75
C LEU A 25 1.65 5.19 -0.28
N GLU A 26 0.70 6.04 0.13
CA GLU A 26 0.08 7.04 -0.75
C GLU A 26 1.14 7.98 -1.35
N ALA A 27 2.04 8.50 -0.51
CA ALA A 27 3.13 9.37 -0.97
C ALA A 27 4.07 8.64 -1.95
N LEU A 28 4.37 7.38 -1.69
CA LEU A 28 5.21 6.55 -2.56
C LEU A 28 4.51 6.27 -3.90
N GLU A 29 3.22 5.93 -3.89
CA GLU A 29 2.42 5.68 -5.09
C GLU A 29 2.44 6.88 -6.03
N LEU A 30 2.33 8.10 -5.49
CA LEU A 30 2.35 9.34 -6.25
C LEU A 30 3.73 9.57 -6.89
N GLN A 31 4.81 9.39 -6.12
CA GLN A 31 6.18 9.52 -6.62
C GLN A 31 6.49 8.48 -7.71
N MET A 32 6.04 7.24 -7.52
CA MET A 32 6.25 6.16 -8.49
C MET A 32 5.45 6.37 -9.77
N SER A 33 4.22 6.88 -9.67
CA SER A 33 3.41 7.24 -10.83
C SER A 33 4.11 8.30 -11.69
N VAL A 34 4.62 9.37 -11.08
CA VAL A 34 5.37 10.42 -11.78
C VAL A 34 6.63 9.85 -12.43
N LEU A 35 7.40 9.05 -11.69
CA LEU A 35 8.63 8.45 -12.20
C LEU A 35 8.36 7.48 -13.36
N SER A 36 7.33 6.65 -13.24
CA SER A 36 6.93 5.69 -14.28
C SER A 36 6.54 6.39 -15.58
N VAL A 37 5.75 7.46 -15.49
CA VAL A 37 5.36 8.28 -16.66
C VAL A 37 6.59 8.91 -17.31
N LYS A 38 7.49 9.50 -16.51
CA LYS A 38 8.73 10.08 -17.03
C LYS A 38 9.59 9.04 -17.74
N MET A 39 9.78 7.88 -17.13
CA MET A 39 10.54 6.77 -17.72
C MET A 39 9.90 6.25 -19.02
N HIS A 40 8.57 6.28 -19.13
CA HIS A 40 7.87 5.93 -20.35
C HIS A 40 8.15 6.91 -21.49
N TYR A 41 8.06 8.21 -21.22
CA TYR A 41 8.39 9.26 -22.19
C TYR A 41 9.87 9.24 -22.60
N ASP A 42 10.77 8.98 -21.65
CA ASP A 42 12.21 8.86 -21.89
C ASP A 42 12.58 7.54 -22.60
N GLN A 43 11.60 6.70 -22.96
CA GLN A 43 11.79 5.36 -23.57
C GLN A 43 12.76 4.48 -22.78
N SER A 44 12.76 4.64 -21.46
CA SER A 44 13.63 3.88 -20.57
C SER A 44 13.33 2.38 -20.69
N PRO A 45 14.35 1.51 -20.76
CA PRO A 45 14.15 0.06 -20.76
C PRO A 45 13.47 -0.45 -19.48
N HIS A 46 13.50 0.34 -18.40
CA HIS A 46 12.89 0.01 -17.13
C HIS A 46 11.42 0.49 -17.00
N SER A 47 10.88 1.20 -18.01
CA SER A 47 9.50 1.71 -17.99
C SER A 47 8.45 0.63 -17.67
N PRO A 48 8.49 -0.58 -18.27
CA PRO A 48 7.51 -1.63 -17.94
C PRO A 48 7.60 -2.08 -16.47
N GLN A 49 8.82 -2.16 -15.94
CA GLN A 49 9.04 -2.53 -14.55
C GLN A 49 8.56 -1.45 -13.57
N ALA A 50 8.75 -0.17 -13.92
CA ALA A 50 8.24 0.96 -13.13
C ALA A 50 6.71 0.99 -13.11
N MET A 51 6.05 0.71 -14.23
CA MET A 51 4.58 0.60 -14.30
C MET A 51 4.06 -0.54 -13.42
N GLU A 52 4.68 -1.71 -13.49
CA GLU A 52 4.27 -2.87 -12.68
C GLU A 52 4.50 -2.65 -11.18
N LEU A 53 5.60 -2.00 -10.80
CA LEU A 53 5.82 -1.64 -9.39
C LEU A 53 4.79 -0.63 -8.90
N THR A 54 4.43 0.36 -9.72
CA THR A 54 3.38 1.34 -9.38
C THR A 54 2.04 0.62 -9.14
N ARG A 55 1.69 -0.34 -10.00
CA ARG A 55 0.48 -1.17 -9.84
C ARG A 55 0.49 -1.98 -8.55
N LYS A 56 1.63 -2.58 -8.18
CA LYS A 56 1.77 -3.36 -6.94
C LYS A 56 1.62 -2.49 -5.70
N VAL A 57 2.19 -1.28 -5.70
CA VAL A 57 2.08 -0.35 -4.58
C VAL A 57 0.63 0.09 -4.38
N ALA A 58 -0.07 0.43 -5.46
CA ALA A 58 -1.51 0.76 -5.41
C ALA A 58 -2.35 -0.40 -4.86
N GLU A 59 -2.02 -1.65 -5.19
CA GLU A 59 -2.72 -2.82 -4.69
C GLU A 59 -2.48 -3.05 -3.19
N ILE A 60 -1.26 -2.85 -2.69
CA ILE A 60 -0.93 -2.91 -1.26
C ILE A 60 -1.65 -1.79 -0.51
N HIS A 61 -1.63 -0.57 -1.03
CA HIS A 61 -2.32 0.58 -0.44
C HIS A 61 -3.83 0.29 -0.31
N ARG A 62 -4.47 -0.23 -1.36
CA ARG A 62 -5.88 -0.65 -1.32
C ARG A 62 -6.15 -1.73 -0.28
N GLN A 63 -5.27 -2.72 -0.16
CA GLN A 63 -5.42 -3.78 0.84
C GLN A 63 -5.32 -3.22 2.27
N LEU A 64 -4.39 -2.29 2.50
CA LEU A 64 -4.23 -1.64 3.79
C LEU A 64 -5.44 -0.78 4.15
N ASP A 65 -5.98 -0.02 3.20
CA ASP A 65 -7.21 0.77 3.40
C ASP A 65 -8.41 -0.12 3.76
N ASN A 66 -8.54 -1.28 3.12
CA ASN A 66 -9.59 -2.25 3.46
C ASN A 66 -9.42 -2.79 4.90
N VAL A 67 -8.19 -3.06 5.33
CA VAL A 67 -7.90 -3.49 6.71
C VAL A 67 -8.23 -2.38 7.70
N LEU A 68 -7.85 -1.14 7.40
CA LEU A 68 -8.15 0.02 8.25
C LEU A 68 -9.66 0.35 8.32
N THR A 69 -10.41 0.09 7.24
CA THR A 69 -11.83 0.42 7.15
C THR A 69 -12.73 -0.66 7.76
N PHE A 70 -12.38 -1.94 7.59
CA PHE A 70 -13.23 -3.08 7.96
C PHE A 70 -12.63 -3.99 9.05
N GLY A 71 -11.34 -3.83 9.37
CA GLY A 71 -10.63 -4.61 10.39
C GLY A 71 -10.62 -3.98 11.78
N SER A 72 -11.15 -2.76 11.93
CA SER A 72 -11.34 -2.04 13.20
C SER A 72 -12.71 -2.27 13.82
#